data_AF-A0A8H3GXT1-F1
#
_entry.id   AF-A0A8H3GXT1-F1
#
_cell.length_a   1.000
_cell.length_b   1.000
_cell.length_c   1.000
_cell.angle_alpha   90.00
_cell.angle_beta   90.00
_cell.angle_gamma   90.00
#
_symmetry.space_group_name_H-M   'P 1'
#
loop_
_entity.id
_entity.type
_entity.pdbx_description
1 polymer ?
#
loop_
_entity_poly.entity_id
_entity_poly.type
_entity_poly.pdbx_seq_one_letter_code
_entity_poly.pdbx_strand_id
1 'polypeptide(L)'
;MMKSTVSFLLALGGLVAAQDFSADYKNPLLAKVLLYTYTNGFRHDSIPVAIDQLKAWGPYYNISFDATEDQKMFTEDNLAKYDALMFVHTTENSE
;
A
#
# COMPACT_ATOMS: atom_id res chain seq x y z
N MET A 1 -3.60 20.90 -63.19
CA MET A 1 -4.86 21.58 -62.80
C MET A 1 -5.30 21.00 -61.46
N MET A 2 -5.35 21.88 -60.45
CA MET A 2 -5.60 21.65 -59.02
C MET A 2 -6.95 20.94 -58.79
N LYS A 3 -7.10 20.10 -57.75
CA LYS A 3 -7.72 20.53 -56.48
C LYS A 3 -7.45 19.51 -55.36
N SER A 4 -6.82 20.03 -54.30
CA SER A 4 -6.70 19.43 -52.96
C SER A 4 -8.04 19.43 -52.25
N THR A 5 -8.34 18.39 -51.46
CA THR A 5 -9.19 18.55 -50.28
C THR A 5 -8.68 17.63 -49.16
N VAL A 6 -8.19 18.27 -48.11
CA VAL A 6 -7.82 17.68 -46.82
C VAL A 6 -9.10 17.28 -46.10
N SER A 7 -9.12 16.10 -45.47
CA SER A 7 -10.08 15.80 -44.41
C SER A 7 -9.32 15.28 -43.20
N PHE A 8 -9.22 16.15 -42.21
CA PHE A 8 -8.78 15.88 -40.86
C PHE A 8 -10.00 15.30 -40.12
N LEU A 9 -9.95 14.04 -39.70
CA LEU A 9 -10.96 13.45 -38.82
C LEU A 9 -10.29 13.01 -37.53
N LEU A 10 -10.50 13.84 -36.52
CA LEU A 10 -10.15 13.68 -35.13
C LEU A 10 -10.92 12.48 -34.56
N ALA A 11 -10.26 11.35 -34.34
CA ALA A 11 -10.81 10.27 -33.51
C ALA A 11 -10.09 10.29 -32.16
N LEU A 12 -10.57 11.18 -31.28
CA LEU A 12 -10.27 11.18 -29.86
C LEU A 12 -11.04 10.01 -29.21
N GLY A 13 -10.65 8.78 -29.54
CA GLY A 13 -11.20 7.57 -28.96
C GLY A 13 -10.31 7.13 -27.80
N GLY A 14 -10.64 7.61 -26.60
CA GLY A 14 -9.96 7.21 -25.37
C GLY A 14 -9.97 5.69 -25.23
N LEU A 15 -8.80 5.08 -25.44
CA LEU A 15 -8.50 3.77 -24.91
C LEU A 15 -7.64 3.98 -23.67
N VAL A 16 -8.30 4.41 -22.59
CA VAL A 16 -7.82 3.98 -21.28
C VAL A 16 -8.02 2.48 -21.32
N ALA A 17 -6.97 1.73 -21.63
CA ALA A 17 -6.92 0.34 -21.22
C ALA A 17 -7.13 0.41 -19.71
N ALA A 18 -8.36 0.11 -19.29
CA ALA A 18 -8.66 -0.17 -17.90
C ALA A 18 -7.60 -1.19 -17.52
N GLN A 19 -6.72 -0.81 -16.60
CA GLN A 19 -5.76 -1.76 -16.04
C GLN A 19 -6.59 -2.97 -15.66
N ASP A 20 -6.25 -4.14 -16.20
CA ASP A 20 -6.87 -5.40 -15.81
C ASP A 20 -6.59 -5.56 -14.31
N PHE A 21 -7.48 -5.05 -13.48
CA PHE A 21 -7.60 -5.47 -12.11
C PHE A 21 -8.08 -6.91 -12.22
N SER A 22 -7.14 -7.84 -12.11
CA SER A 22 -7.43 -9.27 -12.07
C SER A 22 -8.59 -9.50 -11.11
N ALA A 23 -9.72 -9.97 -11.65
CA ALA A 23 -10.91 -10.33 -10.87
C ALA A 23 -10.65 -11.52 -9.93
N ASP A 24 -9.46 -12.13 -10.00
CA ASP A 24 -9.00 -13.22 -9.15
C ASP A 24 -8.46 -12.75 -7.79
N TYR A 25 -8.59 -11.45 -7.46
CA TYR A 25 -8.42 -11.01 -6.06
C TYR A 25 -9.57 -11.57 -5.21
N LYS A 26 -9.42 -12.82 -4.77
CA LYS A 26 -10.20 -13.36 -3.68
C LYS A 26 -9.77 -12.60 -2.43
N ASN A 27 -10.64 -11.71 -1.95
CA ASN A 27 -10.49 -11.08 -0.64
C ASN A 27 -10.18 -12.21 0.36
N PRO A 28 -8.97 -12.28 0.93
CA PRO A 28 -8.62 -13.36 1.81
C PRO A 28 -9.50 -13.24 3.04
N LEU A 29 -9.89 -14.38 3.56
CA LEU A 29 -10.23 -14.55 4.96
C LEU A 29 -9.22 -13.73 5.80
N LEU A 30 -9.62 -12.56 6.33
CA LEU A 30 -8.83 -11.64 7.17
C LEU A 30 -7.39 -11.35 6.66
N ALA A 31 -7.16 -10.22 5.98
CA ALA A 31 -5.82 -9.79 5.61
C ALA A 31 -4.95 -9.55 6.86
N LYS A 32 -3.66 -9.88 6.81
CA LYS A 32 -2.72 -9.73 7.92
C LYS A 32 -1.59 -8.78 7.55
N VAL A 33 -1.45 -7.68 8.31
CA VAL A 33 -0.49 -6.61 8.02
C VAL A 33 0.48 -6.43 9.19
N LEU A 34 1.77 -6.36 8.88
CA LEU A 34 2.81 -6.01 9.85
C LEU A 34 3.02 -4.49 9.82
N LEU A 35 2.78 -3.83 10.95
CA LEU A 35 3.13 -2.43 11.19
C LEU A 35 4.57 -2.36 11.68
N TYR A 36 5.41 -1.61 10.99
CA TYR A 36 6.77 -1.31 11.44
C TYR A 36 6.85 0.16 11.86
N THR A 37 7.33 0.39 13.09
CA THR A 37 7.25 1.70 13.79
C THR A 37 8.57 2.12 14.43
N TYR A 38 9.68 1.49 14.03
CA TYR A 38 11.00 1.83 14.54
C TYR A 38 11.38 3.27 14.20
N THR A 39 12.00 3.94 15.16
CA THR A 39 12.56 5.29 15.01
C THR A 39 14.00 5.30 15.46
N ASN A 40 14.91 5.77 14.62
CA ASN A 40 16.29 6.07 14.97
C ASN A 40 16.42 7.59 15.16
N GLY A 41 16.49 8.06 16.41
CA GLY A 41 16.54 9.49 16.74
C GLY A 41 15.21 10.02 17.23
N PHE A 42 14.54 10.89 16.43
CA PHE A 42 13.29 11.53 16.85
C PHE A 42 12.16 10.51 16.99
N ARG A 43 11.43 10.57 18.11
CA ARG A 43 10.27 9.72 18.36
C ARG A 43 8.98 10.50 18.10
N HIS A 44 8.15 9.98 17.22
CA HIS A 44 6.81 10.53 16.99
C HIS A 44 5.84 10.06 18.10
N ASP A 45 5.30 11.01 18.88
CA ASP A 45 4.31 10.73 19.94
C ASP A 45 3.01 10.11 19.42
N SER A 46 2.74 10.22 18.11
CA SER A 46 1.55 9.65 17.47
C SER A 46 1.62 8.13 17.25
N ILE A 47 2.79 7.50 17.41
CA ILE A 47 2.97 6.07 17.10
C ILE A 47 2.04 5.15 17.91
N PRO A 48 1.95 5.27 19.26
CA PRO A 48 1.02 4.46 20.03
C PRO A 48 -0.43 4.65 19.59
N VAL A 49 -0.85 5.90 19.36
CA VAL A 49 -2.20 6.25 18.92
C VAL A 49 -2.50 5.65 17.54
N ALA A 50 -1.55 5.71 16.61
CA ALA A 50 -1.71 5.13 15.28
C ALA A 50 -1.88 3.60 15.34
N ILE A 51 -1.05 2.90 16.12
CA ILE A 51 -1.17 1.45 16.33
C ILE A 51 -2.55 1.09 16.90
N ASP A 52 -2.97 1.79 17.95
CA ASP A 52 -4.23 1.54 18.64
C ASP A 52 -5.43 1.76 17.72
N GLN A 53 -5.44 2.87 16.96
CA GLN A 53 -6.51 3.15 16.01
C GLN A 53 -6.54 2.14 14.86
N LEU A 54 -5.39 1.79 14.28
CA LEU A 54 -5.32 0.77 13.22
C LEU A 54 -5.86 -0.58 13.72
N LYS A 55 -5.48 -1.02 14.91
CA LYS A 55 -6.00 -2.25 15.52
C LYS A 55 -7.49 -2.18 15.83
N ALA A 56 -7.98 -1.05 16.33
CA ALA A 56 -9.39 -0.86 16.65
C ALA A 56 -10.29 -0.87 15.41
N TRP A 57 -9.81 -0.31 14.29
CA TRP A 57 -10.58 -0.20 13.05
C TRP A 57 -10.35 -1.38 12.09
N GLY A 58 -9.25 -2.12 12.21
CA GLY A 58 -8.91 -3.26 11.35
C GLY A 58 -10.05 -4.25 11.13
N PRO A 59 -10.78 -4.70 12.17
CA PRO A 59 -11.90 -5.63 12.00
C PRO A 59 -13.01 -5.15 11.07
N TYR A 60 -13.27 -3.83 11.02
CA TYR A 60 -14.27 -3.25 10.11
C TYR A 60 -13.87 -3.35 8.63
N TYR A 61 -12.56 -3.49 8.36
CA TYR A 61 -12.00 -3.63 7.02
C TYR A 61 -11.50 -5.05 6.73
N ASN A 62 -11.80 -6.02 7.60
CA ASN A 62 -11.26 -7.38 7.52
C ASN A 62 -9.71 -7.42 7.51
N ILE A 63 -9.07 -6.57 8.31
CA ILE A 63 -7.62 -6.52 8.49
C ILE A 63 -7.24 -6.82 9.94
N SER A 64 -6.21 -7.62 10.13
CA SER A 64 -5.50 -7.80 11.39
C SER A 64 -4.13 -7.16 11.32
N PHE A 65 -3.73 -6.48 12.40
CA PHE A 65 -2.46 -5.77 12.48
C PHE A 65 -1.60 -6.31 13.63
N ASP A 66 -0.39 -6.73 13.30
CA ASP A 66 0.69 -6.91 14.28
C ASP A 66 1.61 -5.69 14.20
N ALA A 67 2.25 -5.31 15.31
CA ALA A 67 3.16 -4.16 15.34
C ALA A 67 4.53 -4.57 15.87
N THR A 68 5.59 -4.06 15.26
CA THR A 68 6.96 -4.27 15.69
C THR A 68 7.81 -3.01 15.48
N GLU A 69 8.83 -2.88 16.32
CA GLU A 69 9.96 -1.95 16.14
C GLU A 69 11.28 -2.73 15.96
N ASP A 70 11.24 -4.06 16.00
CA ASP A 70 12.42 -4.91 15.85
C ASP A 70 12.71 -5.22 14.37
N GLN A 71 13.85 -4.70 13.90
CA GLN A 71 14.39 -4.94 12.57
C GLN A 71 14.65 -6.43 12.28
N LYS A 72 14.92 -7.24 13.32
CA LYS A 72 15.20 -8.67 13.15
C LYS A 72 13.98 -9.47 12.69
N MET A 73 12.79 -8.87 12.69
CA MET A 73 11.56 -9.47 12.17
C MET A 73 11.50 -9.50 10.63
N PHE A 74 12.45 -8.85 9.94
CA PHE A 74 12.52 -8.78 8.48
C PHE A 74 13.27 -10.01 7.93
N THR A 75 12.71 -11.19 8.19
CA THR A 75 13.16 -12.46 7.62
C THR A 75 12.10 -12.99 6.66
N GLU A 76 12.50 -13.74 5.64
CA GLU A 76 11.57 -14.32 4.66
C GLU A 76 10.47 -15.15 5.35
N ASP A 77 10.86 -16.04 6.25
CA ASP A 77 9.94 -16.90 7.01
C ASP A 77 8.92 -16.11 7.84
N ASN A 78 9.33 -14.97 8.41
CA ASN A 78 8.43 -14.16 9.19
C ASN A 78 7.52 -13.30 8.30
N LEU A 79 8.06 -12.69 7.25
CA LEU A 79 7.30 -11.85 6.32
C LEU A 79 6.29 -12.65 5.50
N ALA A 80 6.55 -13.93 5.21
CA ALA A 80 5.61 -14.82 4.53
C ALA A 80 4.27 -15.03 5.28
N LYS A 81 4.18 -14.62 6.55
CA LYS A 81 2.95 -14.67 7.36
C LYS A 81 2.02 -13.47 7.13
N TYR A 82 2.48 -12.45 6.41
CA TYR A 82 1.79 -11.17 6.26
C TYR A 82 1.52 -10.90 4.79
N ASP A 83 0.35 -10.34 4.51
CA ASP A 83 -0.05 -9.91 3.16
C ASP A 83 0.55 -8.55 2.82
N ALA A 84 0.87 -7.73 3.84
CA ALA A 84 1.53 -6.45 3.65
C ALA A 84 2.42 -6.05 4.83
N LEU A 85 3.40 -5.20 4.54
CA LEU A 85 4.23 -4.46 5.50
C LEU A 85 3.90 -2.98 5.37
N MET A 86 3.60 -2.32 6.49
CA MET A 86 3.26 -0.89 6.55
C MET A 86 4.23 -0.17 7.48
N PHE A 87 4.93 0.83 6.93
CA PHE A 87 5.79 1.73 7.70
C PHE A 87 4.95 2.86 8.29
N VAL A 88 4.89 2.96 9.62
CA VAL A 88 4.06 3.96 10.31
C VAL A 88 4.97 4.87 11.14
N HIS A 89 5.11 6.11 10.68
CA HIS A 89 5.95 7.14 11.33
C HIS A 89 7.38 6.67 11.65
N THR A 90 7.98 5.86 10.77
CA THR A 90 9.35 5.41 10.92
C THR A 90 10.31 6.54 10.62
N THR A 91 11.35 6.68 11.44
CA THR A 91 12.41 7.67 11.22
C THR A 91 13.73 6.95 11.10
N GLU A 92 14.46 7.24 10.03
CA GLU A 92 15.87 6.87 9.89
C GLU A 92 16.67 8.17 9.80
N ASN A 93 17.61 8.36 10.71
CA ASN A 93 18.64 9.37 10.52
C ASN A 93 19.69 8.76 9.60
N SER A 94 19.70 9.19 8.33
CA SER A 94 20.86 8.98 7.47
C SER A 94 21.97 9.93 7.94
N GLU A 95 23.12 9.39 8.33
CA GLU A 95 24.36 10.17 8.43
C GLU A 95 24.80 10.67 7.05
#